data_AF-Q2FWQ2-F1
#
_entry.id   AF-Q2FWQ2-F1
#
_cell.length_a   1.000
_cell.length_b   1.000
_cell.length_c   1.000
_cell.angle_alpha   90.00
_cell.angle_beta   90.00
_cell.angle_gamma   90.00
#
_symmetry.space_group_name_H-M   'P 1'
#
loop_
_entity.id
_entity.type
_entity.pdbx_description
1 polymer ?
#
loop_
_entity_poly.entity_id
_entity_poly.type
_entity_poly.pdbx_seq_one_letter_code
_entity_poly.pdbx_strand_id
1 'polypeptide(L)' 'MQAQNKKVIYYYYDEAGNRRPVNIQYNDGYDLMIDPRFIEMTLERHPHLKNNFYGLIDGKEFKLD' A
#
# COMPACT_ATOMS: atom_id res chain seq x y z
N MET A 1 26.88 -3.32 7.55
CA MET A 1 25.60 -3.84 7.03
C MET A 1 24.97 -2.76 6.19
N GLN A 2 24.74 -2.98 4.89
CA GLN A 2 23.90 -2.07 4.12
C GLN A 2 22.49 -2.17 4.69
N ALA A 3 21.96 -1.09 5.23
CA ALA A 3 20.59 -1.05 5.70
C ALA A 3 19.67 -1.44 4.53
N GLN A 4 18.96 -2.55 4.67
CA GLN A 4 18.04 -3.03 3.65
C GLN A 4 16.86 -2.06 3.65
N ASN A 5 16.85 -1.14 2.68
CA ASN A 5 15.82 -0.12 2.58
C ASN A 5 14.46 -0.80 2.39
N LYS A 6 13.66 -0.82 3.45
CA LYS A 6 12.30 -1.38 3.39
C LYS A 6 11.39 -0.39 2.71
N LYS A 7 10.55 -0.86 1.80
CA LYS A 7 9.64 -0.02 1.03
C LYS A 7 8.26 -0.63 0.97
N VAL A 8 7.26 0.20 1.20
CA VAL A 8 5.85 -0.14 0.97
C VAL A 8 5.22 0.92 0.06
N ILE A 9 4.48 0.45 -0.94
CA ILE A 9 3.71 1.28 -1.87
C ILE A 9 2.28 0.79 -1.83
N TYR A 10 1.34 1.66 -1.53
CA TYR A 10 -0.08 1.40 -1.69
C TYR A 10 -0.60 2.05 -2.97
N TYR A 11 -1.39 1.32 -3.75
CA TYR A 11 -1.99 1.79 -4.99
C TYR A 11 -3.28 1.03 -5.32
N TYR A 12 -4.00 1.55 -6.31
CA TYR A 12 -5.12 0.88 -6.96
C TYR A 12 -4.93 0.90 -8.49
N TYR A 13 -5.72 0.13 -9.22
CA TYR A 13 -5.76 0.20 -10.68
C TYR A 13 -6.90 1.12 -11.13
N ASP A 14 -6.62 2.07 -12.01
CA ASP A 14 -7.69 2.85 -12.66
C ASP A 14 -8.40 2.03 -13.76
N GLU A 15 -9.44 2.59 -14.36
CA GLU A 15 -10.24 1.93 -15.39
C GLU A 15 -9.43 1.54 -16.65
N ALA A 16 -8.33 2.25 -16.91
CA ALA A 16 -7.41 1.94 -18.01
C ALA A 16 -6.31 0.94 -17.61
N GLY A 17 -6.35 0.39 -16.39
CA GLY A 17 -5.39 -0.59 -15.88
C GLY A 17 -4.07 0.02 -15.40
N ASN A 18 -4.00 1.34 -15.19
CA ASN A 18 -2.79 1.98 -14.68
C ASN A 18 -2.75 1.97 -13.16
N ARG A 19 -1.55 1.74 -12.60
CA ARG A 19 -1.33 1.89 -11.15
C ARG A 19 -1.42 3.35 -10.73
N ARG A 20 -2.30 3.64 -9.77
CA ARG A 20 -2.47 4.96 -9.15
C ARG A 20 -2.01 4.92 -7.70
N PRO A 21 -0.92 5.64 -7.35
CA PRO A 21 -0.39 5.61 -5.99
C PRO A 21 -1.38 6.25 -5.02
N VAL A 22 -1.55 5.60 -3.87
CA VAL A 22 -2.29 6.11 -2.71
C VAL A 22 -1.30 6.63 -1.66
N ASN A 23 -0.27 5.84 -1.33
CA ASN A 23 0.74 6.24 -0.36
C ASN A 23 2.05 5.46 -0.57
N ILE A 24 3.18 6.02 -0.15
CA ILE A 24 4.52 5.43 -0.27
C ILE A 24 5.30 5.74 1.01
N GLN A 25 5.91 4.73 1.60
CA GLN A 25 6.82 4.91 2.74
C GLN A 25 8.07 4.07 2.64
N TYR A 26 9.12 4.58 3.30
CA TYR A 26 10.45 4.00 3.35
C TYR A 26 10.91 3.86 4.80
N ASN A 27 11.66 2.80 5.08
CA ASN A 27 12.38 2.58 6.34
C ASN A 27 11.49 2.79 7.57
N ASP A 28 11.67 3.87 8.33
CA ASP A 28 10.95 4.12 9.59
C ASP A 28 9.43 4.21 9.40
N GLY A 29 8.96 4.60 8.21
CA GLY A 29 7.53 4.62 7.88
C GLY A 29 6.94 3.26 7.49
N TYR A 30 7.79 2.24 7.28
CA TYR A 30 7.38 0.92 6.82
C TYR A 30 6.49 0.21 7.85
N ASP A 31 6.94 0.15 9.10
CA ASP A 31 6.24 -0.59 10.17
C ASP A 31 4.85 0.00 10.45
N LEU A 32 4.71 1.33 10.33
CA LEU A 32 3.46 2.06 10.50
C LEU A 32 2.45 1.78 9.39
N MET A 33 2.94 1.57 8.17
CA MET A 33 2.10 1.39 6.99
C MET A 33 1.57 -0.03 6.89
N ILE A 34 2.35 -1.03 7.32
CA ILE A 34 1.89 -2.43 7.38
C ILE A 34 0.95 -2.70 8.56
N ASP A 35 0.68 -1.71 9.42
CA ASP A 35 -0.31 -1.83 10.49
C ASP A 35 -1.70 -2.04 9.88
N PRO A 36 -2.42 -3.12 10.23
CA PRO A 36 -3.76 -3.39 9.71
C PRO A 36 -4.74 -2.22 9.88
N ARG A 37 -4.60 -1.43 10.96
CA ARG A 37 -5.47 -0.27 11.22
C ARG A 37 -5.29 0.83 10.18
N PHE A 38 -4.08 0.99 9.64
CA PHE A 38 -3.84 1.94 8.54
C PHE A 38 -4.60 1.52 7.28
N ILE A 39 -4.60 0.23 6.96
CA ILE A 39 -5.30 -0.34 5.81
C ILE A 39 -6.82 -0.19 6.00
N GLU A 40 -7.35 -0.59 7.16
CA GLU A 40 -8.77 -0.47 7.49
C GLU A 40 -9.26 0.98 7.40
N MET A 41 -8.56 1.93 8.03
CA MET A 41 -8.90 3.35 7.96
C MET A 41 -8.83 3.91 6.55
N THR A 42 -7.90 3.43 5.72
CA THR A 42 -7.78 3.85 4.33
C THR A 42 -9.00 3.38 3.52
N LEU A 43 -9.43 2.14 3.71
CA LEU A 43 -10.62 1.59 3.05
C LEU A 43 -11.92 2.25 3.52
N GLU A 44 -12.04 2.58 4.80
CA GLU A 44 -13.20 3.34 5.33
C GLU A 44 -13.31 4.74 4.70
N ARG A 45 -12.18 5.45 4.58
CA ARG A 45 -12.16 6.81 4.02
C ARG A 45 -12.26 6.84 2.50
N HIS A 46 -11.84 5.76 1.83
CA HIS A 46 -11.83 5.65 0.38
C HIS A 46 -12.52 4.36 -0.08
N PRO A 47 -13.87 4.27 0.00
CA PRO A 47 -14.61 3.04 -0.31
C PRO A 47 -14.40 2.52 -1.73
N HIS A 48 -14.04 3.40 -2.67
CA HIS A 48 -13.74 3.03 -4.06
C HIS A 48 -12.48 2.15 -4.20
N LEU A 49 -11.64 2.06 -3.17
CA LEU A 49 -10.48 1.18 -3.14
C LEU A 49 -10.87 -0.26 -2.79
N LYS A 50 -12.07 -0.51 -2.25
CA LYS A 50 -12.51 -1.85 -1.86
C LYS A 50 -12.48 -2.80 -3.07
N ASN A 51 -11.92 -4.00 -2.89
CA ASN A 51 -11.64 -4.97 -3.95
C ASN A 51 -10.63 -4.51 -5.03
N ASN A 52 -9.97 -3.36 -4.85
CA ASN A 52 -9.00 -2.80 -5.80
C ASN A 52 -7.82 -2.11 -5.08
N PHE A 53 -7.53 -2.49 -3.84
CA PHE A 53 -6.44 -1.92 -3.06
C PHE A 53 -5.27 -2.90 -2.96
N TYR A 54 -4.07 -2.42 -3.25
CA TYR A 54 -2.87 -3.26 -3.33
C TYR A 54 -1.70 -2.64 -2.58
N GLY A 55 -0.91 -3.50 -1.93
CA GLY A 55 0.35 -3.15 -1.29
C GLY A 55 1.50 -3.86 -1.98
N LEU A 56 2.51 -3.10 -2.42
CA LEU A 56 3.79 -3.64 -2.86
C LEU A 56 4.79 -3.51 -1.71
N ILE A 57 5.04 -4.62 -1.03
CA ILE A 57 5.88 -4.73 0.17
C ILE A 57 7.14 -5.51 -0.21
N ASP A 58 8.30 -4.85 -0.13
CA ASP A 58 9.59 -5.43 -0.52
C ASP A 58 9.55 -6.11 -1.91
N GLY A 59 8.83 -5.49 -2.85
CA GLY A 59 8.69 -5.95 -4.24
C GLY A 59 7.63 -7.02 -4.48
N LYS A 60 6.93 -7.50 -3.44
CA LYS A 60 5.80 -8.43 -3.56
C LYS A 60 4.48 -7.69 -3.48
N GLU A 61 3.59 -7.92 -4.45
CA GLU A 61 2.27 -7.33 -4.52
C GLU A 61 1.27 -8.20 -3.75
N PHE A 62 0.45 -7.56 -2.92
CA PHE A 62 -0.63 -8.17 -2.16
C PHE A 62 -1.91 -7.37 -2.37
N LYS A 63 -3.03 -8.06 -2.56
CA LYS A 63 -4.35 -7.43 -2.52
C LYS A 63 -4.79 -7.29 -1.07
N LEU A 64 -5.37 -6.14 -0.73
CA LEU A 64 -5.69 -5.72 0.63
C LEU A 64 -7.21 -5.56 0.77
N ASP A 65 -7.98 -6.55 0.31
CA ASP A 65 -9.45 -6.53 0.28
C ASP A 65 -10.12 -7.27 1.45
#